data_AF-A0ABD2KP45-F1
#
_entry.id   AF-A0ABD2KP45-F1
#
_cell.length_a   1.000
_cell.length_b   1.000
_cell.length_c   1.000
_cell.angle_alpha   90.00
_cell.angle_beta   90.00
_cell.angle_gamma   90.00
#
_symmetry.space_group_name_H-M   'P 1'
#
loop_
_entity.id
_entity.type
_entity.pdbx_description
1 polymer ?
#
loop_
_entity_poly.entity_id
_entity_poly.type
_entity_poly.pdbx_seq_one_letter_code
_entity_poly.pdbx_strand_id
1 'polypeptide(L)'
;MFDEFVDKKLTEIPQNGVTKLTLIRKIVENLQQINLSEDEQEKENAIFDVYYNNGISFEMEQKIEKEFIEIRQIVQKWSNNTAQLLLGGSFQLKVHSEGSDIDTLCIAPQHFGHDDFFGTQSECEGPEKGGRSDQQKGGKSLFCLLSKLPSVRSLRRIPSARVPTLRLVLRSDFEFDIVFASIPGVQTISIEEKGEHSAHIAKLIERLADKIKTDGLPDEDGEVSRRMLRSLAGFHSNLKLLEMAPNVDMFRKFVLLLKRWAKSNFIYGNALGFLNGISLCVMAMKVLLLFPSASLPFLLERFFLIYSLWPFPLPIQLEKFSPDLLNWSPEEELRQLMPHFGFGFRSKLSMSIITPGYPKQNATFNVNFKTAQIIKTAIQNTLIELNKSTNKSAEEKWRDILQQQRKFSEMIQYFSVVCFASDWDLSEEFCGFVSTRLRNQLLISSTNLCHVRTLRECPKRIVQNYGEKIPKQSICKSWLIGMDEQNNLGNESKEMRNRNLEKELDEQIVNGYKKMLKKNSEKAQLNSAKIKLRIFFQKIENENKNLKEMDEFIYLESKFVSKEQLKKENWEREENE
;
A
#
# COMPACT_ATOMS: atom_id res chain seq x y z
N MET A 1 -2.17 26.19 -20.48
CA MET A 1 -2.36 25.01 -19.59
C MET A 1 -2.02 23.70 -20.27
N PHE A 2 -2.56 23.39 -21.46
CA PHE A 2 -2.28 22.13 -22.18
C PHE A 2 -0.77 21.87 -22.43
N ASP A 3 -0.03 22.87 -22.91
CA ASP A 3 1.43 22.77 -23.16
C ASP A 3 2.30 22.71 -21.89
N GLU A 4 1.75 23.04 -20.72
CA GLU A 4 2.48 22.99 -19.45
C GLU A 4 2.36 21.63 -18.74
N PHE A 5 1.28 20.89 -19.00
CA PHE A 5 0.98 19.62 -18.34
C PHE A 5 1.17 18.38 -19.24
N VAL A 6 1.10 18.58 -20.56
CA VAL A 6 1.50 17.59 -21.57
C VAL A 6 2.98 17.81 -21.86
N ASP A 7 3.81 16.89 -21.38
CA ASP A 7 5.26 16.92 -21.59
C ASP A 7 5.56 17.11 -23.09
N LYS A 8 6.32 18.13 -23.50
CA LYS A 8 6.65 18.39 -24.94
C LYS A 8 7.24 17.17 -25.65
N LYS A 9 7.80 16.22 -24.89
CA LYS A 9 8.27 14.93 -25.42
C LYS A 9 7.17 13.98 -25.90
N LEU A 10 5.92 14.14 -25.46
CA LEU A 10 4.76 13.42 -26.00
C LEU A 10 4.47 13.81 -27.45
N THR A 11 4.82 15.04 -27.84
CA THR A 11 4.68 15.56 -29.21
C THR A 11 5.91 15.34 -30.09
N GLU A 12 7.07 15.00 -29.51
CA GLU A 12 8.36 14.83 -30.21
C GLU A 12 8.78 13.36 -30.38
N ILE A 13 7.84 12.44 -30.65
CA ILE A 13 8.16 11.03 -30.94
C ILE A 13 8.49 10.89 -32.44
N PRO A 14 9.60 10.25 -32.84
CA PRO A 14 9.98 10.09 -34.25
C PRO A 14 8.88 9.42 -35.07
N GLN A 15 8.69 9.90 -36.30
CA GLN A 15 7.57 9.64 -37.22
C GLN A 15 7.35 8.17 -37.64
N ASN A 16 8.07 7.20 -37.08
CA ASN A 16 8.04 5.80 -37.51
C ASN A 16 6.84 5.00 -36.95
N GLY A 17 5.78 5.66 -36.51
CA GLY A 17 4.57 5.02 -35.98
C GLY A 17 3.30 5.80 -36.31
N VAL A 18 2.86 5.73 -37.57
CA VAL A 18 1.67 6.42 -38.11
C VAL A 18 0.42 6.17 -37.25
N THR A 19 0.25 4.99 -36.67
CA THR A 19 -0.87 4.63 -35.78
C THR A 19 -0.84 5.35 -34.42
N LYS A 20 0.35 5.61 -33.86
CA LYS A 20 0.51 6.25 -32.54
C LYS A 20 0.27 7.76 -32.60
N LEU A 21 0.72 8.42 -33.68
CA LEU A 21 0.46 9.84 -33.96
C LEU A 21 -1.02 10.11 -34.25
N THR A 22 -1.69 9.21 -34.98
CA THR A 22 -3.13 9.31 -35.26
C THR A 22 -3.96 9.16 -33.98
N LEU A 23 -3.54 8.29 -33.07
CA LEU A 23 -4.18 8.10 -31.77
C LEU A 23 -3.96 9.32 -30.85
N ILE A 24 -2.76 9.90 -30.83
CA ILE A 24 -2.47 11.14 -30.09
C ILE A 24 -3.28 12.33 -30.64
N ARG A 25 -3.44 12.44 -31.97
CA ARG A 25 -4.34 13.45 -32.57
C ARG A 25 -5.80 13.23 -32.17
N LYS A 26 -6.29 11.99 -32.21
CA LYS A 26 -7.63 11.65 -31.69
C LYS A 26 -7.79 11.96 -30.20
N ILE A 27 -6.74 11.81 -29.39
CA ILE A 27 -6.77 12.26 -27.98
C ILE A 27 -6.95 13.78 -27.96
N VAL A 28 -6.08 14.55 -28.61
CA VAL A 28 -6.17 16.04 -28.66
C VAL A 28 -7.54 16.52 -29.14
N GLU A 29 -8.10 15.88 -30.16
CA GLU A 29 -9.45 16.16 -30.66
C GLU A 29 -10.56 15.77 -29.66
N ASN A 30 -10.42 14.63 -28.98
CA ASN A 30 -11.39 14.18 -27.97
C ASN A 30 -11.26 14.90 -26.63
N LEU A 31 -10.18 15.64 -26.33
CA LEU A 31 -9.95 16.29 -25.03
C LEU A 31 -10.85 17.52 -24.78
N GLN A 32 -11.80 17.81 -25.67
CA GLN A 32 -12.77 18.87 -25.45
C GLN A 32 -13.62 18.56 -24.21
N GLN A 33 -13.70 19.52 -23.28
CA GLN A 33 -14.64 19.44 -22.17
C GLN A 33 -16.07 19.47 -22.73
N ILE A 34 -16.91 18.55 -22.25
CA ILE A 34 -18.36 18.68 -22.42
C ILE A 34 -18.79 19.70 -21.37
N ASN A 35 -19.28 20.86 -21.82
CA ASN A 35 -19.84 21.89 -20.94
C ASN A 35 -21.25 21.47 -20.51
N LEU A 36 -21.33 20.54 -19.56
CA LEU A 36 -22.56 20.29 -18.81
C LEU A 36 -22.79 21.45 -17.83
N SER A 37 -24.05 21.85 -17.62
CA SER A 37 -24.41 22.79 -16.56
C SER A 37 -24.13 22.20 -15.17
N GLU A 38 -23.94 23.04 -14.15
CA GLU A 38 -23.67 22.57 -12.77
C GLU A 38 -24.75 21.59 -12.28
N ASP A 39 -26.03 21.88 -12.54
CA ASP A 39 -27.16 21.00 -12.20
C ASP A 39 -27.10 19.64 -12.90
N GLU A 40 -26.65 19.59 -14.16
CA GLU A 40 -26.48 18.33 -14.91
C GLU A 40 -25.31 17.53 -14.37
N GLN A 41 -24.22 18.19 -14.01
CA GLN A 41 -23.07 17.53 -13.40
C GLN A 41 -23.42 16.97 -12.02
N GLU A 42 -24.14 17.71 -11.18
CA GLU A 42 -24.60 17.22 -9.89
C GLU A 42 -25.47 15.98 -10.03
N LYS A 43 -26.40 15.96 -10.98
CA LYS A 43 -27.23 14.79 -11.28
C LYS A 43 -26.40 13.60 -11.74
N GLU A 44 -25.44 13.81 -12.65
CA GLU A 44 -24.52 12.75 -13.08
C GLU A 44 -23.64 12.22 -11.93
N ASN A 45 -23.23 13.10 -11.03
CA ASN A 45 -22.39 12.74 -9.89
C ASN A 45 -23.18 12.00 -8.80
N ALA A 46 -24.44 12.38 -8.56
CA ALA A 46 -25.30 11.81 -7.52
C ALA A 46 -25.54 10.31 -7.72
N ILE A 47 -25.52 9.85 -8.98
CA ILE A 47 -25.55 8.44 -9.36
C ILE A 47 -24.47 7.62 -8.63
N PHE A 48 -23.33 8.23 -8.36
CA PHE A 48 -22.20 7.56 -7.73
C PHE A 48 -22.22 7.61 -6.21
N ASP A 49 -23.17 8.32 -5.61
CA ASP A 49 -23.26 8.46 -4.16
C ASP A 49 -23.47 7.12 -3.45
N VAL A 50 -24.14 6.17 -4.12
CA VAL A 50 -24.29 4.78 -3.63
C VAL A 50 -22.94 4.06 -3.50
N TYR A 51 -21.92 4.45 -4.27
CA TYR A 51 -20.59 3.84 -4.25
C TYR A 51 -19.59 4.58 -3.35
N TYR A 52 -19.92 5.78 -2.88
CA TYR A 52 -19.08 6.56 -1.95
C TYR A 52 -19.28 6.20 -0.49
N ASN A 53 -20.29 5.40 -0.14
CA ASN A 53 -20.46 4.92 1.22
C ASN A 53 -19.23 4.09 1.62
N ASN A 54 -18.36 4.69 2.43
CA ASN A 54 -17.00 4.23 2.73
C ASN A 54 -16.93 2.93 3.55
N GLY A 55 -18.07 2.30 3.83
CA GLY A 55 -18.19 1.16 4.76
C GLY A 55 -17.89 1.54 6.22
N ILE A 56 -17.54 2.80 6.50
CA ILE A 56 -17.22 3.30 7.83
C ILE A 56 -18.45 4.02 8.34
N SER A 57 -19.06 3.45 9.38
CA SER A 57 -20.19 4.09 10.06
C SER A 57 -19.70 5.29 10.85
N PHE A 58 -20.59 6.26 11.06
CA PHE A 58 -20.35 7.39 11.97
C PHE A 58 -19.85 6.93 13.36
N GLU A 59 -20.36 5.80 13.84
CA GLU A 59 -19.91 5.18 15.09
C GLU A 59 -18.44 4.71 15.02
N MET A 60 -18.01 4.15 13.88
CA MET A 60 -16.63 3.73 13.67
C MET A 60 -15.69 4.94 13.62
N GLU A 61 -16.07 6.04 12.97
CA GLU A 61 -15.30 7.29 12.98
C GLU A 61 -15.12 7.83 14.41
N GLN A 62 -16.19 7.82 15.23
CA GLN A 62 -16.09 8.23 16.63
C GLN A 62 -15.15 7.34 17.45
N LYS A 63 -15.17 6.02 17.22
CA LYS A 63 -14.25 5.09 17.90
C LYS A 63 -12.80 5.36 17.49
N ILE A 64 -12.55 5.61 16.21
CA ILE A 64 -11.23 5.96 15.69
C ILE A 64 -10.73 7.26 16.33
N GLU A 65 -11.57 8.30 16.37
CA GLU A 65 -11.21 9.59 16.96
C GLU A 65 -10.89 9.45 18.45
N LYS A 66 -11.67 8.67 19.19
CA LYS A 66 -11.42 8.41 20.62
C LYS A 66 -10.07 7.72 20.85
N GLU A 67 -9.77 6.68 20.06
CA GLU A 67 -8.49 5.97 20.15
C GLU A 67 -7.31 6.86 19.71
N PHE A 68 -7.49 7.68 18.67
CA PHE A 68 -6.49 8.65 18.24
C PHE A 68 -6.18 9.69 19.32
N ILE A 69 -7.20 10.19 20.03
CA ILE A 69 -7.03 11.10 21.17
C ILE A 69 -6.26 10.43 22.31
N GLU A 70 -6.55 9.16 22.62
CA GLU A 70 -5.82 8.39 23.64
C GLU A 70 -4.32 8.30 23.28
N ILE A 71 -4.00 7.94 22.03
CA ILE A 71 -2.60 7.87 21.55
C ILE A 71 -1.94 9.25 21.60
N ARG A 72 -2.65 10.30 21.17
CA ARG A 72 -2.16 11.69 21.20
C ARG A 72 -1.83 12.15 22.63
N GLN A 73 -2.65 11.80 23.62
CA GLN A 73 -2.37 12.10 25.03
C GLN A 73 -1.12 11.40 25.54
N ILE A 74 -0.86 10.16 25.09
CA ILE A 74 0.39 9.45 25.42
C ILE A 74 1.61 10.14 24.78
N VAL A 75 1.52 10.57 23.52
CA VAL A 75 2.59 11.34 22.85
C VAL A 75 2.86 12.67 23.56
N GLN A 76 1.81 13.37 23.99
CA GLN A 76 1.92 14.61 24.77
C GLN A 76 2.59 14.37 26.13
N LYS A 77 2.18 13.32 26.84
CA LYS A 77 2.80 12.94 28.13
C LYS A 77 4.26 12.54 27.96
N TRP A 78 4.57 11.73 26.95
CA TRP A 78 5.93 11.28 26.62
C TRP A 78 6.87 12.46 26.38
N SER A 79 6.38 13.49 25.68
CA SER A 79 7.17 14.64 25.29
C SER A 79 7.05 15.85 26.21
N ASN A 80 6.30 15.77 27.31
CA ASN A 80 5.96 16.94 28.12
C ASN A 80 5.34 18.09 27.29
N ASN A 81 4.42 17.75 26.40
CA ASN A 81 3.72 18.64 25.46
C ASN A 81 4.60 19.32 24.40
N THR A 82 5.82 18.85 24.15
CA THR A 82 6.68 19.42 23.11
C THR A 82 6.56 18.73 21.75
N ALA A 83 6.00 17.51 21.69
CA ALA A 83 5.75 16.77 20.46
C ALA A 83 4.26 16.75 20.09
N GLN A 84 3.98 16.48 18.82
CA GLN A 84 2.62 16.45 18.29
C GLN A 84 2.37 15.21 17.43
N LEU A 85 1.17 14.66 17.56
CA LEU A 85 0.67 13.55 16.73
C LEU A 85 -0.38 14.07 15.74
N LEU A 86 -0.15 13.83 14.46
CA LEU A 86 -1.00 14.24 13.36
C LEU A 86 -1.57 13.04 12.61
N LEU A 87 -2.80 13.17 12.11
CA LEU A 87 -3.46 12.18 11.27
C LEU A 87 -3.04 12.35 9.80
N GLY A 88 -2.52 11.30 9.19
CA GLY A 88 -1.97 11.28 7.85
C GLY A 88 -2.77 10.45 6.85
N GLY A 89 -2.15 10.22 5.70
CA GLY A 89 -2.58 9.26 4.69
C GLY A 89 -4.03 9.38 4.21
N SER A 90 -4.69 8.23 4.06
CA SER A 90 -6.04 8.17 3.52
C SER A 90 -7.10 8.82 4.43
N PHE A 91 -6.83 8.90 5.73
CA PHE A 91 -7.67 9.59 6.70
C PHE A 91 -7.57 11.11 6.55
N GLN A 92 -6.34 11.65 6.44
CA GLN A 92 -6.10 13.07 6.17
C GLN A 92 -6.78 13.55 4.89
N LEU A 93 -6.72 12.73 3.83
CA LEU A 93 -7.36 13.02 2.55
C LEU A 93 -8.88 12.78 2.55
N LYS A 94 -9.43 12.11 3.56
CA LYS A 94 -10.80 11.59 3.63
C LYS A 94 -11.18 10.66 2.46
N VAL A 95 -10.26 9.77 2.10
CA VAL A 95 -10.43 8.72 1.07
C VAL A 95 -10.14 7.31 1.63
N HIS A 96 -10.29 7.18 2.94
CA HIS A 96 -10.18 5.91 3.66
C HIS A 96 -11.45 5.07 3.46
N SER A 97 -11.32 3.76 3.59
CA SER A 97 -12.43 2.80 3.51
C SER A 97 -12.28 1.73 4.59
N GLU A 98 -13.32 0.94 4.85
CA GLU A 98 -13.29 -0.09 5.89
C GLU A 98 -12.02 -0.97 5.80
N GLY A 99 -11.32 -1.11 6.92
CA GLY A 99 -10.06 -1.84 7.02
C GLY A 99 -8.85 -1.13 6.39
N SER A 100 -8.93 0.17 6.13
CA SER A 100 -7.72 1.00 5.90
C SER A 100 -6.97 1.19 7.21
N ASP A 101 -5.65 1.18 7.11
CA ASP A 101 -4.71 1.60 8.13
C ASP A 101 -4.87 3.11 8.44
N ILE A 102 -4.56 3.47 9.69
CA ILE A 102 -4.56 4.85 10.17
C ILE A 102 -3.12 5.33 10.23
N ASP A 103 -2.70 6.01 9.17
CA ASP A 103 -1.40 6.66 9.12
C ASP A 103 -1.35 7.83 10.12
N THR A 104 -0.31 7.89 10.95
CA THR A 104 -0.09 8.99 11.89
C THR A 104 1.37 9.41 11.92
N LEU A 105 1.61 10.70 12.10
CA LEU A 105 2.95 11.28 12.14
C LEU A 105 3.20 11.90 13.52
N CYS A 106 4.17 11.37 14.24
CA CYS A 106 4.71 11.93 15.47
C CYS A 106 5.90 12.84 15.14
N ILE A 107 5.73 14.14 15.38
CA ILE A 107 6.77 15.14 15.18
C ILE A 107 7.27 15.59 16.55
N ALA A 108 8.58 15.54 16.78
CA ALA A 108 9.20 15.92 18.03
C ALA A 108 10.41 16.86 17.82
N PRO A 109 10.80 17.62 18.85
CA PRO A 109 12.09 18.33 18.90
C PRO A 109 13.30 17.41 18.76
N GLN A 110 14.44 17.98 18.34
CA GLN A 110 15.70 17.24 18.08
C GLN A 110 16.19 16.36 19.23
N HIS A 111 15.89 16.72 20.48
CA HIS A 111 16.34 15.96 21.65
C HIS A 111 15.59 14.64 21.85
N PHE A 112 14.52 14.38 21.07
CA PHE A 112 13.94 13.04 20.93
C PHE A 112 14.56 12.35 19.73
N GLY A 113 15.36 11.32 19.99
CA GLY A 113 16.01 10.50 19.00
C GLY A 113 15.20 9.27 18.58
N HIS A 114 15.82 8.46 17.73
CA HIS A 114 15.29 7.17 17.30
C HIS A 114 14.97 6.25 18.50
N ASP A 115 15.86 6.20 19.49
CA ASP A 115 15.71 5.32 20.64
C ASP A 115 14.69 5.85 21.67
N ASP A 116 14.48 7.16 21.75
CA ASP A 116 13.38 7.72 22.56
C ASP A 116 12.02 7.37 21.97
N PHE A 117 11.92 7.16 20.66
CA PHE A 117 10.68 6.76 19.99
C PHE A 117 10.47 5.24 20.06
N PHE A 118 11.45 4.45 19.59
CA PHE A 118 11.33 2.99 19.51
C PHE A 118 11.61 2.28 20.84
N GLY A 119 12.48 2.81 21.68
CA GLY A 119 13.05 2.13 22.84
C GLY A 119 13.85 0.87 22.48
N THR A 120 14.55 0.33 23.48
CA THR A 120 15.19 -0.98 23.36
C THR A 120 14.29 -2.10 23.91
N GLN A 121 14.59 -3.34 23.54
CA GLN A 121 13.81 -4.49 24.02
C GLN A 121 13.94 -4.66 25.55
N SER A 122 15.16 -4.48 26.09
CA SER A 122 15.46 -4.56 27.53
C SER A 122 14.83 -3.44 28.35
N GLU A 123 14.68 -2.23 27.79
CA GLU A 123 14.07 -1.08 28.47
C GLU A 123 12.60 -1.29 28.84
N CYS A 124 11.83 -1.96 28.00
CA CYS A 124 10.40 -2.12 28.24
C CYS A 124 10.05 -3.41 29.00
N GLU A 125 10.90 -4.45 28.94
CA GLU A 125 10.62 -5.78 29.51
C GLU A 125 11.17 -5.95 30.95
N GLY A 126 12.15 -5.16 31.37
CA GLY A 126 12.77 -5.27 32.71
C GLY A 126 13.57 -6.57 32.91
N PRO A 127 14.47 -6.64 33.91
CA PRO A 127 15.26 -7.85 34.12
C PRO A 127 14.37 -9.01 34.57
N GLU A 128 14.54 -10.17 33.92
CA GLU A 128 13.97 -11.44 34.36
C GLU A 128 14.34 -11.69 35.83
N LYS A 129 13.29 -11.90 36.65
CA LYS A 129 13.30 -12.52 37.99
C LYS A 129 14.68 -12.61 38.67
N GLY A 130 15.04 -11.64 39.53
CA GLY A 130 16.14 -11.89 40.48
C GLY A 130 16.85 -10.72 41.18
N GLY A 131 16.53 -9.45 40.90
CA GLY A 131 17.23 -8.32 41.52
C GLY A 131 16.32 -7.37 42.30
N ARG A 132 16.52 -7.28 43.62
CA ARG A 132 15.91 -6.25 44.48
C ARG A 132 16.61 -4.91 44.25
N SER A 133 15.94 -3.98 43.59
CA SER A 133 16.08 -2.54 43.85
C SER A 133 14.84 -1.79 43.36
N ASP A 134 14.25 -1.02 44.28
CA ASP A 134 13.08 -0.16 44.09
C ASP A 134 13.49 1.18 43.44
N GLN A 135 13.77 1.15 42.15
CA GLN A 135 13.75 2.36 41.30
C GLN A 135 12.86 2.10 40.09
N GLN A 136 11.98 3.07 39.82
CA GLN A 136 10.85 3.01 38.88
C GLN A 136 11.14 2.20 37.60
N LYS A 137 10.49 1.04 37.52
CA LYS A 137 10.63 0.07 36.43
C LYS A 137 9.80 0.46 35.22
N GLY A 138 10.44 0.61 34.07
CA GLY A 138 9.81 0.68 32.75
C GLY A 138 10.34 1.84 31.92
N GLY A 139 10.90 1.54 30.75
CA GLY A 139 11.56 2.49 29.87
C GLY A 139 10.73 3.73 29.52
N LYS A 140 11.44 4.81 29.18
CA LYS A 140 10.89 6.15 28.93
C LYS A 140 10.47 6.38 27.48
N SER A 141 10.74 5.43 26.58
CA SER A 141 10.42 5.58 25.16
C SER A 141 8.92 5.62 24.90
N LEU A 142 8.52 6.20 23.76
CA LEU A 142 7.12 6.21 23.36
C LEU A 142 6.57 4.79 23.24
N PHE A 143 7.34 3.86 22.67
CA PHE A 143 6.97 2.45 22.63
C PHE A 143 6.66 1.88 24.02
N CYS A 144 7.53 2.09 25.02
CA CYS A 144 7.29 1.54 26.36
C CYS A 144 6.07 2.16 27.05
N LEU A 145 5.70 3.40 26.69
CA LEU A 145 4.49 4.03 27.22
C LEU A 145 3.24 3.49 26.54
N LEU A 146 3.28 3.31 25.22
CA LEU A 146 2.20 2.69 24.45
C LEU A 146 1.97 1.24 24.89
N SER A 147 3.03 0.44 25.11
CA SER A 147 2.88 -0.98 25.50
C SER A 147 2.20 -1.18 26.85
N LYS A 148 2.16 -0.16 27.71
CA LYS A 148 1.49 -0.18 29.02
C LYS A 148 0.00 0.13 28.94
N LEU A 149 -0.52 0.58 27.78
CA LEU A 149 -1.95 0.84 27.64
C LEU A 149 -2.73 -0.47 27.70
N PRO A 150 -3.74 -0.62 28.59
CA PRO A 150 -4.56 -1.82 28.66
C PRO A 150 -5.35 -2.11 27.38
N SER A 151 -5.55 -1.10 26.55
CA SER A 151 -6.23 -1.14 25.26
C SER A 151 -5.36 -1.72 24.14
N VAL A 152 -4.04 -1.86 24.32
CA VAL A 152 -3.16 -2.47 23.31
C VAL A 152 -3.44 -3.95 23.17
N ARG A 153 -3.79 -4.35 21.95
CA ARG A 153 -3.82 -5.75 21.52
C ARG A 153 -2.48 -6.19 20.97
N SER A 154 -1.81 -5.30 20.23
CA SER A 154 -0.48 -5.54 19.66
C SER A 154 0.28 -4.21 19.50
N LEU A 155 1.59 -4.24 19.72
CA LEU A 155 2.47 -3.12 19.40
C LEU A 155 3.80 -3.64 18.85
N ARG A 156 4.20 -3.16 17.67
CA ARG A 156 5.41 -3.62 16.96
C ARG A 156 6.32 -2.48 16.55
N ARG A 157 7.63 -2.71 16.65
CA ARG A 157 8.68 -1.82 16.14
C ARG A 157 9.12 -2.23 14.74
N ILE A 158 9.23 -1.27 13.84
CA ILE A 158 9.78 -1.46 12.49
C ILE A 158 10.84 -0.38 12.21
N PRO A 159 11.98 -0.35 12.94
CA PRO A 159 12.96 0.74 12.89
C PRO A 159 13.79 0.77 11.59
N SER A 160 13.97 -0.39 10.95
CA SER A 160 14.83 -0.53 9.77
C SER A 160 14.08 -0.37 8.44
N ALA A 161 12.78 -0.06 8.47
CA ALA A 161 12.02 0.17 7.25
C ALA A 161 12.43 1.48 6.54
N ARG A 162 12.05 1.61 5.27
CA ARG A 162 12.24 2.83 4.46
C ARG A 162 11.64 4.07 5.14
N VAL A 163 10.52 3.87 5.83
CA VAL A 163 9.91 4.82 6.76
C VAL A 163 9.76 4.05 8.08
N PRO A 164 10.56 4.36 9.11
CA PRO A 164 10.47 3.71 10.41
C PRO A 164 9.12 3.94 11.07
N THR A 165 8.48 2.86 11.54
CA THR A 165 7.09 2.90 12.01
C THR A 165 6.90 2.08 13.28
N LEU A 166 6.10 2.60 14.21
CA LEU A 166 5.45 1.81 15.25
C LEU A 166 4.06 1.42 14.78
N ARG A 167 3.78 0.12 14.79
CA ARG A 167 2.47 -0.40 14.41
C ARG A 167 1.70 -0.79 15.66
N LEU A 168 0.62 -0.07 15.94
CA LEU A 168 -0.20 -0.22 17.13
C LEU A 168 -1.59 -0.73 16.73
N VAL A 169 -2.04 -1.81 17.38
CA VAL A 169 -3.40 -2.33 17.25
C VAL A 169 -4.05 -2.29 18.63
N LEU A 170 -5.17 -1.58 18.73
CA LEU A 170 -5.96 -1.48 19.96
C LEU A 170 -7.12 -2.49 19.96
N ARG A 171 -7.90 -2.55 21.04
CA ARG A 171 -9.03 -3.50 21.21
C ARG A 171 -10.09 -3.41 20.11
N SER A 172 -10.23 -2.26 19.45
CA SER A 172 -11.18 -2.09 18.33
C SER A 172 -10.66 -2.63 16.99
N ASP A 173 -9.49 -3.29 16.98
CA ASP A 173 -8.80 -3.81 15.78
C ASP A 173 -8.42 -2.75 14.74
N PHE A 174 -8.37 -1.47 15.13
CA PHE A 174 -7.80 -0.42 14.29
C PHE A 174 -6.28 -0.49 14.33
N GLU A 175 -5.66 -0.40 13.16
CA GLU A 175 -4.21 -0.44 12.97
C GLU A 175 -3.70 0.99 12.75
N PHE A 176 -2.97 1.51 13.74
CA PHE A 176 -2.29 2.80 13.68
C PHE A 176 -0.83 2.59 13.30
N ASP A 177 -0.43 3.13 12.16
CA ASP A 177 0.96 3.20 11.72
C ASP A 177 1.53 4.57 12.12
N ILE A 178 2.30 4.61 13.21
CA ILE A 178 2.90 5.82 13.79
C ILE A 178 4.33 5.99 13.27
N VAL A 179 4.54 6.95 12.38
CA VAL A 179 5.87 7.31 11.87
C VAL A 179 6.47 8.47 12.66
N PHE A 180 7.78 8.58 12.66
CA PHE A 180 8.51 9.55 13.50
C PHE A 180 9.36 10.53 12.68
N ALA A 181 9.40 11.79 13.14
CA ALA A 181 10.33 12.80 12.68
C ALA A 181 10.81 13.69 13.83
N SER A 182 12.12 13.83 13.95
CA SER A 182 12.77 14.71 14.93
C SER A 182 13.33 15.95 14.22
N ILE A 183 12.92 17.15 14.66
CA ILE A 183 13.17 18.39 13.93
C ILE A 183 14.31 19.20 14.58
N PRO A 184 15.36 19.58 13.83
CA PRO A 184 16.45 20.39 14.35
C PRO A 184 16.06 21.84 14.64
N GLY A 185 16.61 22.37 15.74
CA GLY A 185 16.46 23.78 16.11
C GLY A 185 15.03 24.21 16.48
N VAL A 186 14.19 23.27 16.92
CA VAL A 186 12.83 23.52 17.41
C VAL A 186 12.69 22.99 18.83
N GLN A 187 12.14 23.79 19.74
CA GLN A 187 11.95 23.40 21.16
C GLN A 187 10.58 22.75 21.41
N THR A 188 9.54 23.23 20.73
CA THR A 188 8.16 22.74 20.84
C THR A 188 7.55 22.72 19.45
N ILE A 189 6.84 21.63 19.13
CA ILE A 189 6.04 21.52 17.91
C ILE A 189 4.63 22.01 18.21
N SER A 190 4.23 23.09 17.55
CA SER A 190 2.87 23.65 17.63
C SER A 190 2.31 23.83 16.23
N ILE A 191 1.54 22.86 15.75
CA ILE A 191 0.79 22.94 14.50
C ILE A 191 -0.67 23.12 14.91
N GLU A 192 -1.20 24.31 14.65
CA GLU A 192 -2.62 24.60 14.89
C GLU A 192 -3.49 23.64 14.09
N GLU A 193 -4.69 23.30 14.58
CA GLU A 193 -5.60 22.36 13.89
C GLU A 193 -6.45 23.04 12.78
N LYS A 194 -6.36 24.37 12.66
CA LYS A 194 -7.14 25.19 11.71
C LYS A 194 -6.20 26.08 10.90
N GLY A 195 -5.98 25.74 9.62
CA GLY A 195 -5.31 26.60 8.63
C GLY A 195 -3.79 26.41 8.53
N GLU A 196 -3.26 26.66 7.32
CA GLU A 196 -1.82 26.68 6.93
C GLU A 196 -0.91 25.52 7.42
N HIS A 197 -1.44 24.31 7.60
CA HIS A 197 -0.62 23.15 7.97
C HIS A 197 0.55 22.92 6.99
N SER A 198 0.33 23.14 5.68
CA SER A 198 1.37 22.83 4.70
C SER A 198 2.56 23.77 4.78
N ALA A 199 2.36 25.06 5.06
CA ALA A 199 3.45 26.02 5.17
C ALA A 199 4.31 25.74 6.42
N HIS A 200 3.67 25.40 7.54
CA HIS A 200 4.38 24.98 8.75
C HIS A 200 5.18 23.69 8.52
N ILE A 201 4.54 22.66 7.96
CA ILE A 201 5.22 21.39 7.66
C ILE A 201 6.37 21.60 6.67
N ALA A 202 6.20 22.45 5.64
CA ALA A 202 7.26 22.79 4.70
C ALA A 202 8.49 23.39 5.40
N LYS A 203 8.30 24.31 6.35
CA LYS A 203 9.40 24.88 7.16
C LYS A 203 10.12 23.80 8.00
N LEU A 204 9.39 22.83 8.55
CA LEU A 204 9.99 21.72 9.31
C LEU A 204 10.80 20.80 8.39
N ILE A 205 10.30 20.54 7.17
CA ILE A 205 11.01 19.78 6.13
C ILE A 205 12.29 20.50 5.72
N GLU A 206 12.25 21.81 5.47
CA GLU A 206 13.42 22.62 5.11
C GLU A 206 14.51 22.51 6.18
N ARG A 207 14.17 22.69 7.46
CA ARG A 207 15.12 22.55 8.58
C ARG A 207 15.81 21.19 8.61
N LEU A 208 15.04 20.11 8.41
CA LEU A 208 15.60 18.77 8.40
C LEU A 208 16.44 18.50 7.15
N ALA A 209 16.00 19.01 6.00
CA ALA A 209 16.72 18.90 4.73
C ALA A 209 18.06 19.65 4.76
N ASP A 210 18.10 20.86 5.32
CA ASP A 210 19.32 21.64 5.48
C ASP A 210 20.32 20.92 6.37
N LYS A 211 19.87 20.35 7.50
CA LYS A 211 20.71 19.50 8.36
C LYS A 211 21.31 18.32 7.58
N ILE A 212 20.49 17.60 6.82
CA ILE A 212 20.96 16.45 6.01
C ILE A 212 21.99 16.90 4.97
N LYS A 213 21.86 18.10 4.42
CA LYS A 213 22.82 18.66 3.45
C LYS A 213 24.12 19.10 4.13
N THR A 214 24.06 19.62 5.36
CA THR A 214 25.25 20.06 6.11
C THR A 214 26.05 18.92 6.72
N ASP A 215 25.40 17.83 7.14
CA ASP A 215 26.03 16.73 7.88
C ASP A 215 26.96 15.85 7.00
N GLY A 216 27.01 16.05 5.66
CA GLY A 216 27.95 15.36 4.77
C GLY A 216 27.49 13.97 4.29
N LEU A 217 28.45 13.09 3.92
CA LEU A 217 28.18 11.74 3.39
C LEU A 217 27.39 10.87 4.41
N PRO A 218 26.57 9.91 3.94
CA PRO A 218 25.69 9.14 4.82
C PRO A 218 26.49 8.11 5.63
N ASP A 219 26.90 8.49 6.83
CA ASP A 219 27.12 7.53 7.92
C ASP A 219 25.75 6.98 8.40
N GLU A 220 25.70 6.01 9.32
CA GLU A 220 24.43 5.41 9.78
C GLU A 220 23.41 6.46 10.26
N ASP A 221 23.88 7.56 10.87
CA ASP A 221 23.06 8.69 11.33
C ASP A 221 22.45 9.53 10.18
N GLY A 222 23.11 9.57 9.02
CA GLY A 222 22.63 10.27 7.83
C GLY A 222 21.42 9.58 7.18
N GLU A 223 21.37 8.25 7.23
CA GLU A 223 20.22 7.48 6.74
C GLU A 223 19.02 7.59 7.69
N VAL A 224 19.24 7.65 9.01
CA VAL A 224 18.18 7.90 10.00
C VAL A 224 17.50 9.25 9.73
N SER A 225 18.27 10.30 9.52
CA SER A 225 17.74 11.64 9.22
C SER A 225 16.97 11.65 7.89
N ARG A 226 17.48 10.96 6.85
CA ARG A 226 16.75 10.81 5.58
C ARG A 226 15.42 10.10 5.75
N ARG A 227 15.35 9.07 6.59
CA ARG A 227 14.09 8.35 6.89
C ARG A 227 13.05 9.24 7.58
N MET A 228 13.48 10.05 8.56
CA MET A 228 12.61 11.06 9.18
C MET A 228 12.10 12.09 8.17
N LEU A 229 12.93 12.50 7.21
CA LEU A 229 12.52 13.38 6.11
C LEU A 229 11.45 12.71 5.24
N ARG A 230 11.53 11.39 5.00
CA ARG A 230 10.47 10.66 4.28
C ARG A 230 9.16 10.61 5.08
N SER A 231 9.21 10.46 6.40
CA SER A 231 8.01 10.53 7.26
C SER A 231 7.26 11.85 7.09
N LEU A 232 7.98 12.98 7.10
CA LEU A 232 7.37 14.31 6.86
C LEU A 232 6.88 14.46 5.42
N ALA A 233 7.67 14.02 4.45
CA ALA A 233 7.35 14.16 3.03
C ALA A 233 6.01 13.52 2.69
N GLY A 234 5.72 12.32 3.21
CA GLY A 234 4.44 11.63 2.98
C GLY A 234 3.24 12.45 3.47
N PHE A 235 3.35 13.04 4.67
CA PHE A 235 2.30 13.92 5.22
C PHE A 235 2.14 15.20 4.42
N HIS A 236 3.26 15.83 4.02
CA HIS A 236 3.27 17.04 3.22
C HIS A 236 2.67 16.83 1.82
N SER A 237 2.95 15.70 1.17
CA SER A 237 2.37 15.35 -0.13
C SER A 237 0.84 15.30 -0.10
N ASN A 238 0.24 14.81 0.99
CA ASN A 238 -1.22 14.80 1.14
C ASN A 238 -1.80 16.21 1.25
N LEU A 239 -1.14 17.08 2.03
CA LEU A 239 -1.55 18.49 2.12
C LEU A 239 -1.46 19.18 0.76
N LYS A 240 -0.37 18.96 0.03
CA LYS A 240 -0.19 19.50 -1.32
C LYS A 240 -1.27 19.05 -2.30
N LEU A 241 -1.70 17.79 -2.22
CA LEU A 241 -2.82 17.31 -3.03
C LEU A 241 -4.12 18.06 -2.70
N LEU A 242 -4.42 18.31 -1.42
CA LEU A 242 -5.60 19.07 -1.03
C LEU A 242 -5.53 20.53 -1.48
N GLU A 243 -4.36 21.16 -1.40
CA GLU A 243 -4.13 22.53 -1.88
C GLU A 243 -4.27 22.68 -3.40
N MET A 244 -3.85 21.65 -4.15
CA MET A 244 -3.93 21.66 -5.62
C MET A 244 -5.34 21.37 -6.13
N ALA A 245 -6.20 20.73 -5.34
CA ALA A 245 -7.52 20.26 -5.77
C ALA A 245 -8.45 21.43 -6.13
N PRO A 246 -8.90 21.59 -7.40
CA PRO A 246 -9.88 22.61 -7.76
C PRO A 246 -11.22 22.41 -7.04
N ASN A 247 -11.61 21.16 -6.84
CA ASN A 247 -12.76 20.75 -6.05
C ASN A 247 -12.35 19.53 -5.20
N VAL A 248 -12.25 19.71 -3.88
CA VAL A 248 -11.77 18.69 -2.94
C VAL A 248 -12.75 17.51 -2.84
N ASP A 249 -14.05 17.77 -2.89
CA ASP A 249 -15.05 16.70 -2.77
C ASP A 249 -15.12 15.85 -4.04
N MET A 250 -15.01 16.48 -5.22
CA MET A 250 -14.84 15.77 -6.49
C MET A 250 -13.57 14.92 -6.47
N PHE A 251 -12.44 15.47 -5.99
CA PHE A 251 -11.19 14.71 -5.85
C PHE A 251 -11.36 13.46 -4.98
N ARG A 252 -11.99 13.61 -3.80
CA ARG A 252 -12.23 12.48 -2.87
C ARG A 252 -13.09 11.41 -3.51
N LYS A 253 -14.22 11.81 -4.08
CA LYS A 253 -15.15 10.96 -4.82
C LYS A 253 -14.41 10.17 -5.92
N PHE A 254 -13.64 10.86 -6.73
CA PHE A 254 -12.87 10.26 -7.82
C PHE A 254 -11.85 9.23 -7.32
N VAL A 255 -11.07 9.56 -6.30
CA VAL A 255 -10.07 8.64 -5.71
C VAL A 255 -10.73 7.41 -5.08
N LEU A 256 -11.85 7.56 -4.37
CA LEU A 256 -12.56 6.44 -3.74
C LEU A 256 -13.01 5.40 -4.77
N LEU A 257 -13.54 5.85 -5.91
CA LEU A 257 -13.92 4.94 -7.00
C LEU A 257 -12.72 4.27 -7.66
N LEU A 258 -11.64 5.02 -7.91
CA LEU A 258 -10.41 4.45 -8.44
C LEU A 258 -9.79 3.43 -7.46
N LYS A 259 -9.87 3.68 -6.15
CA LYS A 259 -9.42 2.74 -5.11
C LYS A 259 -10.28 1.46 -5.14
N ARG A 260 -11.60 1.59 -5.28
CA ARG A 260 -12.52 0.45 -5.44
C ARG A 260 -12.22 -0.35 -6.70
N TRP A 261 -12.07 0.32 -7.84
CA TRP A 261 -11.70 -0.28 -9.12
C TRP A 261 -10.33 -1.00 -9.06
N ALA A 262 -9.31 -0.38 -8.47
CA ALA A 262 -7.98 -0.98 -8.35
C ALA A 262 -7.99 -2.23 -7.46
N LYS A 263 -8.81 -2.22 -6.40
CA LYS A 263 -9.03 -3.39 -5.54
C LYS A 263 -9.76 -4.51 -6.30
N SER A 264 -10.84 -4.21 -7.03
CA SER A 264 -11.60 -5.23 -7.79
C SER A 264 -10.81 -5.85 -8.94
N ASN A 265 -9.81 -5.13 -9.46
CA ASN A 265 -8.89 -5.62 -10.49
C ASN A 265 -7.59 -6.25 -9.93
N PHE A 266 -7.47 -6.39 -8.60
CA PHE A 266 -6.27 -6.95 -7.94
C PHE A 266 -4.96 -6.26 -8.33
N ILE A 267 -5.00 -4.94 -8.44
CA ILE A 267 -3.85 -4.07 -8.75
C ILE A 267 -3.63 -2.99 -7.67
N TYR A 268 -4.05 -3.29 -6.44
CA TYR A 268 -3.85 -2.42 -5.28
C TYR A 268 -3.00 -3.12 -4.20
N GLY A 269 -1.82 -2.57 -3.89
CA GLY A 269 -0.92 -3.04 -2.84
C GLY A 269 0.57 -2.79 -3.15
N ASN A 270 1.18 -1.80 -2.48
CA ASN A 270 2.60 -1.42 -2.72
C ASN A 270 3.58 -2.55 -2.40
N ALA A 271 3.33 -3.34 -1.34
CA ALA A 271 4.22 -4.42 -0.91
C ALA A 271 4.42 -5.48 -2.00
N LEU A 272 3.43 -5.64 -2.88
CA LEU A 272 3.41 -6.59 -4.00
C LEU A 272 3.80 -5.94 -5.33
N GLY A 273 4.13 -4.65 -5.33
CA GLY A 273 4.53 -3.91 -6.54
C GLY A 273 3.36 -3.44 -7.38
N PHE A 274 2.21 -3.19 -6.77
CA PHE A 274 1.04 -2.59 -7.44
C PHE A 274 0.79 -1.14 -6.96
N LEU A 275 -0.26 -0.50 -7.49
CA LEU A 275 -0.66 0.85 -7.10
C LEU A 275 -1.06 0.89 -5.62
N ASN A 276 -0.92 2.05 -4.98
CA ASN A 276 -1.35 2.31 -3.61
C ASN A 276 -2.21 3.57 -3.53
N GLY A 277 -2.67 3.92 -2.34
CA GLY A 277 -3.55 5.07 -2.13
C GLY A 277 -2.96 6.37 -2.68
N ILE A 278 -1.71 6.70 -2.31
CA ILE A 278 -1.06 7.93 -2.75
C ILE A 278 -0.79 7.94 -4.27
N SER A 279 -0.42 6.81 -4.88
CA SER A 279 -0.22 6.75 -6.33
C SER A 279 -1.51 7.01 -7.11
N LEU A 280 -2.65 6.47 -6.64
CA LEU A 280 -3.96 6.76 -7.22
C LEU A 280 -4.35 8.22 -7.03
N CYS A 281 -4.06 8.81 -5.88
CA CYS A 281 -4.30 10.24 -5.62
C CYS A 281 -3.53 11.14 -6.60
N VAL A 282 -2.25 10.89 -6.81
CA VAL A 282 -1.42 11.65 -7.76
C VAL A 282 -1.94 11.49 -9.19
N MET A 283 -2.29 10.27 -9.60
CA MET A 283 -2.84 10.02 -10.93
C MET A 283 -4.20 10.73 -11.13
N ALA A 284 -5.11 10.60 -10.15
CA ALA A 284 -6.41 11.26 -10.16
C ALA A 284 -6.29 12.78 -10.20
N MET A 285 -5.41 13.35 -9.37
CA MET A 285 -5.15 14.79 -9.32
C MET A 285 -4.67 15.32 -10.66
N LYS A 286 -3.79 14.60 -11.37
CA LYS A 286 -3.32 15.04 -12.69
C LYS A 286 -4.47 15.15 -13.69
N VAL A 287 -5.40 14.20 -13.69
CA VAL A 287 -6.58 14.23 -14.56
C VAL A 287 -7.53 15.35 -14.14
N LEU A 288 -7.75 15.53 -12.83
CA LEU A 288 -8.60 16.60 -12.32
C LEU A 288 -8.05 18.00 -12.66
N LEU A 289 -6.74 18.21 -12.58
CA LEU A 289 -6.10 19.48 -12.99
C LEU A 289 -6.22 19.75 -14.49
N LEU A 290 -6.28 18.71 -15.31
CA LEU A 290 -6.54 18.84 -16.75
C LEU A 290 -8.02 19.18 -17.06
N PHE A 291 -8.94 18.79 -16.17
CA PHE A 291 -10.38 18.95 -16.33
C PHE A 291 -11.07 19.40 -15.02
N PRO A 292 -10.81 20.63 -14.56
CA PRO A 292 -11.17 21.07 -13.20
C PRO A 292 -12.69 21.12 -12.93
N SER A 293 -13.49 21.32 -13.97
CA SER A 293 -14.95 21.50 -13.90
C SER A 293 -15.72 20.36 -14.58
N ALA A 294 -15.11 19.19 -14.74
CA ALA A 294 -15.75 18.06 -15.40
C ALA A 294 -16.55 17.18 -14.42
N SER A 295 -17.60 16.53 -14.92
CA SER A 295 -18.34 15.52 -14.18
C SER A 295 -17.47 14.29 -13.89
N LEU A 296 -17.81 13.55 -12.84
CA LEU A 296 -17.07 12.38 -12.42
C LEU A 296 -17.01 11.27 -13.50
N PRO A 297 -18.11 10.91 -14.22
CA PRO A 297 -18.02 9.93 -15.31
C PRO A 297 -16.98 10.31 -16.35
N PHE A 298 -16.94 11.60 -16.72
CA PHE A 298 -15.96 12.13 -17.66
C PHE A 298 -14.54 12.00 -17.11
N LEU A 299 -14.31 12.39 -15.85
CA LEU A 299 -13.00 12.26 -15.20
C LEU A 299 -12.50 10.80 -15.19
N LEU A 300 -13.39 9.84 -14.88
CA LEU A 300 -13.07 8.42 -14.92
C LEU A 300 -12.70 7.96 -16.33
N GLU A 301 -13.48 8.30 -17.35
CA GLU A 301 -13.16 7.95 -18.73
C GLU A 301 -11.81 8.53 -19.17
N ARG A 302 -11.54 9.80 -18.83
CA ARG A 302 -10.25 10.46 -19.12
C ARG A 302 -9.08 9.81 -18.40
N PHE A 303 -9.27 9.34 -17.17
CA PHE A 303 -8.24 8.60 -16.46
C PHE A 303 -7.78 7.37 -17.25
N PHE A 304 -8.74 6.54 -17.69
CA PHE A 304 -8.42 5.32 -18.44
C PHE A 304 -7.82 5.62 -19.80
N LEU A 305 -8.33 6.65 -20.50
CA LEU A 305 -7.77 7.09 -21.77
C LEU A 305 -6.33 7.60 -21.63
N ILE A 306 -6.06 8.51 -20.70
CA ILE A 306 -4.74 9.12 -20.50
C ILE A 306 -3.72 8.04 -20.11
N TYR A 307 -4.04 7.20 -19.12
CA TYR A 307 -3.08 6.25 -18.59
C TYR A 307 -2.90 4.98 -19.41
N SER A 308 -3.86 4.61 -20.27
CA SER A 308 -3.66 3.54 -21.25
C SER A 308 -2.63 3.92 -22.32
N LEU A 309 -2.50 5.22 -22.61
CA LEU A 309 -1.66 5.78 -23.66
C LEU A 309 -0.38 6.44 -23.13
N TRP A 310 -0.25 6.52 -21.80
CA TRP A 310 0.90 7.13 -21.15
C TRP A 310 2.22 6.45 -21.57
N PRO A 311 3.24 7.22 -21.99
CA PRO A 311 4.48 6.70 -22.56
C PRO A 311 5.46 6.33 -21.45
N PHE A 312 5.10 5.34 -20.62
CA PHE A 312 6.04 4.78 -19.65
C PHE A 312 7.37 4.39 -20.33
N PRO A 313 8.54 4.72 -19.73
CA PRO A 313 8.75 5.02 -18.31
C PRO A 313 8.66 6.50 -17.91
N LEU A 314 8.10 7.39 -18.75
CA LEU A 314 7.96 8.80 -18.40
C LEU A 314 7.22 8.96 -17.04
N PRO A 315 7.79 9.69 -16.07
CA PRO A 315 7.18 9.78 -14.74
C PRO A 315 5.89 10.60 -14.78
N ILE A 316 4.90 10.16 -14.00
CA ILE A 316 3.68 10.93 -13.75
C ILE A 316 4.01 11.92 -12.62
N GLN A 317 3.89 13.22 -12.90
CA GLN A 317 4.17 14.30 -11.96
C GLN A 317 3.15 15.44 -12.08
N LEU A 318 2.93 16.15 -10.97
CA LEU A 318 2.03 17.31 -10.85
C LEU A 318 2.78 18.64 -10.90
N GLU A 319 4.06 18.65 -10.51
CA GLU A 319 4.89 19.84 -10.42
C GLU A 319 6.21 19.62 -11.17
N LYS A 320 6.80 20.69 -11.73
CA LYS A 320 8.11 20.63 -12.39
C LYS A 320 9.22 20.23 -11.42
N PHE A 321 10.22 19.46 -11.86
CA PHE A 321 11.37 19.10 -11.03
C PHE A 321 12.25 20.32 -10.75
N SER A 322 12.54 20.57 -9.47
CA SER A 322 13.65 21.41 -9.06
C SER A 322 14.87 20.52 -8.78
N PRO A 323 16.05 20.80 -9.38
CA PRO A 323 17.26 20.06 -9.09
C PRO A 323 17.63 20.20 -7.61
N ASP A 324 17.60 19.09 -6.86
CA ASP A 324 18.01 19.02 -5.46
C ASP A 324 18.44 17.58 -5.14
N LEU A 325 19.50 17.42 -4.34
CA LEU A 325 20.07 16.12 -3.99
C LEU A 325 19.13 15.21 -3.17
N LEU A 326 18.11 15.79 -2.53
CA LEU A 326 17.12 15.04 -1.75
C LEU A 326 15.85 14.74 -2.55
N ASN A 327 15.63 15.42 -3.68
CA ASN A 327 14.55 15.08 -4.59
C ASN A 327 14.84 13.74 -5.28
N TRP A 328 13.76 13.03 -5.58
CA TRP A 328 13.84 11.85 -6.42
C TRP A 328 14.42 12.17 -7.81
N SER A 329 15.34 11.32 -8.26
CA SER A 329 15.78 11.25 -9.65
C SER A 329 15.76 9.81 -10.16
N PRO A 330 15.51 9.59 -11.46
CA PRO A 330 15.62 8.27 -12.07
C PRO A 330 16.98 7.61 -11.84
N GLU A 331 18.07 8.39 -11.94
CA GLU A 331 19.44 7.92 -11.81
C GLU A 331 19.74 7.41 -10.41
N GLU A 332 19.29 8.13 -9.39
CA GLU A 332 19.52 7.77 -7.99
C GLU A 332 18.71 6.53 -7.58
N GLU A 333 17.45 6.43 -8.05
CA GLU A 333 16.64 5.23 -7.79
C GLU A 333 17.24 3.99 -8.48
N LEU A 334 17.71 4.13 -9.72
CA LEU A 334 18.41 3.04 -10.40
C LEU A 334 19.69 2.64 -9.66
N ARG A 335 20.46 3.62 -9.14
CA ARG A 335 21.67 3.36 -8.34
C ARG A 335 21.38 2.54 -7.09
N GLN A 336 20.29 2.84 -6.38
CA GLN A 336 19.87 2.11 -5.18
C GLN A 336 19.41 0.67 -5.47
N LEU A 337 18.96 0.39 -6.69
CA LEU A 337 18.50 -0.95 -7.10
C LEU A 337 19.66 -1.90 -7.50
N MET A 338 20.82 -1.35 -7.89
CA MET A 338 21.98 -2.14 -8.39
C MET A 338 22.61 -3.13 -7.38
N PRO A 339 22.74 -2.86 -6.07
CA PRO A 339 23.40 -3.78 -5.14
C PRO A 339 22.60 -5.07 -4.84
N HIS A 340 21.30 -5.10 -5.13
CA HIS A 340 20.41 -6.20 -4.74
C HIS A 340 20.19 -7.24 -5.84
N PHE A 341 20.51 -6.91 -7.09
CA PHE A 341 20.31 -7.76 -8.26
C PHE A 341 21.60 -7.69 -9.09
N GLY A 342 22.34 -8.80 -9.17
CA GLY A 342 23.61 -8.86 -9.92
C GLY A 342 23.50 -8.35 -11.36
N PHE A 343 24.66 -8.15 -12.01
CA PHE A 343 24.76 -7.72 -13.40
C PHE A 343 23.82 -8.53 -14.33
N GLY A 344 22.71 -7.94 -14.77
CA GLY A 344 21.84 -8.53 -15.79
C GLY A 344 20.36 -8.17 -15.73
N PHE A 345 19.77 -8.01 -14.53
CA PHE A 345 18.36 -7.69 -14.38
C PHE A 345 18.15 -6.20 -14.11
N ARG A 346 18.30 -5.38 -15.17
CA ARG A 346 17.88 -3.98 -15.14
C ARG A 346 16.36 -3.93 -14.99
N SER A 347 15.85 -3.80 -13.75
CA SER A 347 14.49 -3.32 -13.52
C SER A 347 14.43 -1.88 -14.01
N LYS A 348 14.22 -1.69 -15.31
CA LYS A 348 13.91 -0.39 -15.88
C LYS A 348 12.74 0.16 -15.08
N LEU A 349 12.85 1.39 -14.57
CA LEU A 349 11.77 2.13 -13.91
C LEU A 349 10.52 2.00 -14.78
N SER A 350 9.61 1.08 -14.44
CA SER A 350 8.58 0.66 -15.39
C SER A 350 7.36 1.58 -15.33
N MET A 351 7.10 2.14 -14.15
CA MET A 351 6.00 3.05 -13.85
C MET A 351 6.37 3.89 -12.64
N SER A 352 6.79 5.13 -12.85
CA SER A 352 7.13 6.07 -11.78
C SER A 352 6.02 7.09 -11.59
N ILE A 353 5.49 7.18 -10.38
CA ILE A 353 4.46 8.14 -9.98
C ILE A 353 5.03 8.99 -8.86
N ILE A 354 5.21 10.28 -9.11
CA ILE A 354 6.00 11.16 -8.24
C ILE A 354 5.08 11.98 -7.35
N THR A 355 5.30 11.87 -6.04
CA THR A 355 4.53 12.63 -5.05
C THR A 355 4.80 14.13 -5.16
N PRO A 356 3.79 14.99 -4.95
CA PRO A 356 3.99 16.43 -4.91
C PRO A 356 4.64 16.86 -3.58
N GLY A 357 5.15 18.08 -3.54
CA GLY A 357 5.86 18.61 -2.37
C GLY A 357 7.28 18.10 -2.23
N TYR A 358 8.08 18.84 -1.49
CA TYR A 358 9.49 18.52 -1.24
C TYR A 358 9.66 17.60 -0.01
N PRO A 359 10.63 16.67 -0.02
CA PRO A 359 11.28 16.12 -1.21
C PRO A 359 10.33 15.22 -2.01
N LYS A 360 10.43 15.29 -3.33
CA LYS A 360 9.67 14.44 -4.24
C LYS A 360 10.11 12.98 -4.10
N GLN A 361 9.15 12.05 -4.16
CA GLN A 361 9.41 10.61 -4.05
C GLN A 361 8.64 9.81 -5.10
N ASN A 362 9.21 8.68 -5.53
CA ASN A 362 8.47 7.71 -6.33
C ASN A 362 7.55 6.86 -5.44
N ALA A 363 6.24 7.08 -5.55
CA ALA A 363 5.19 6.35 -4.83
C ALA A 363 5.07 4.88 -5.29
N THR A 364 5.59 4.55 -6.47
CA THR A 364 5.52 3.22 -7.10
C THR A 364 6.89 2.57 -7.26
N PHE A 365 7.82 2.85 -6.35
CA PHE A 365 9.18 2.29 -6.36
C PHE A 365 9.24 0.75 -6.34
N ASN A 366 8.17 0.08 -5.88
CA ASN A 366 8.07 -1.37 -5.88
C ASN A 366 7.51 -1.96 -7.18
N VAL A 367 6.94 -1.14 -8.07
CA VAL A 367 6.37 -1.61 -9.34
C VAL A 367 7.50 -2.07 -10.26
N ASN A 368 7.44 -3.35 -10.64
CA ASN A 368 8.35 -3.95 -11.59
C ASN A 368 7.73 -4.03 -12.99
N PHE A 369 8.48 -4.54 -13.97
CA PHE A 369 8.02 -4.65 -15.35
C PHE A 369 6.74 -5.50 -15.49
N LYS A 370 6.65 -6.65 -14.81
CA LYS A 370 5.49 -7.54 -14.88
C LYS A 370 4.25 -6.89 -14.27
N THR A 371 4.37 -6.32 -13.07
CA THR A 371 3.25 -5.64 -12.41
C THR A 371 2.82 -4.38 -13.17
N ALA A 372 3.75 -3.65 -13.79
CA ALA A 372 3.42 -2.53 -14.67
C ALA A 372 2.61 -2.97 -15.90
N GLN A 373 2.94 -4.11 -16.51
CA GLN A 373 2.15 -4.68 -17.61
C GLN A 373 0.73 -5.01 -17.14
N ILE A 374 0.59 -5.64 -15.98
CA ILE A 374 -0.73 -5.97 -15.42
C ILE A 374 -1.57 -4.71 -15.19
N ILE A 375 -1.00 -3.69 -14.56
CA ILE A 375 -1.68 -2.40 -14.33
C ILE A 375 -2.13 -1.81 -15.67
N LYS A 376 -1.25 -1.79 -16.67
CA LYS A 376 -1.57 -1.27 -18.00
C LYS A 376 -2.70 -2.05 -18.68
N THR A 377 -2.66 -3.38 -18.62
CA THR A 377 -3.71 -4.24 -19.18
C THR A 377 -5.05 -4.00 -18.49
N ALA A 378 -5.09 -3.86 -17.16
CA ALA A 378 -6.31 -3.56 -16.43
C ALA A 378 -6.92 -2.21 -16.84
N ILE A 379 -6.08 -1.17 -16.99
CA ILE A 379 -6.50 0.16 -17.48
C ILE A 379 -7.05 0.06 -18.91
N GLN A 380 -6.36 -0.65 -19.80
CA GLN A 380 -6.77 -0.84 -21.19
C GLN A 380 -8.08 -1.62 -21.31
N ASN A 381 -8.23 -2.72 -20.56
CA ASN A 381 -9.45 -3.52 -20.55
C ASN A 381 -10.64 -2.72 -20.06
N THR A 382 -10.46 -1.90 -19.02
CA THR A 382 -11.51 -1.00 -18.52
C THR A 382 -11.91 0.02 -19.58
N LEU A 383 -10.93 0.63 -20.28
CA LEU A 383 -11.22 1.56 -21.38
C LEU A 383 -11.99 0.89 -22.53
N ILE A 384 -11.62 -0.34 -22.89
CA ILE A 384 -12.34 -1.11 -23.92
C ILE A 384 -13.77 -1.38 -23.46
N GLU A 385 -13.97 -1.74 -22.20
CA GLU A 385 -15.29 -2.00 -21.63
C GLU A 385 -16.21 -0.76 -21.65
N LEU A 386 -15.67 0.42 -21.33
CA LEU A 386 -16.39 1.69 -21.42
C LEU A 386 -16.82 2.03 -22.87
N ASN A 387 -15.94 1.75 -23.83
CA ASN A 387 -16.14 2.05 -25.26
C ASN A 387 -16.98 1.03 -26.01
N LYS A 388 -17.36 -0.11 -25.40
CA LYS A 388 -18.27 -1.05 -26.05
C LYS A 388 -19.62 -0.37 -26.31
N SER A 389 -20.03 -0.34 -27.59
CA SER A 389 -21.37 0.08 -27.97
C SER A 389 -22.39 -0.85 -27.32
N THR A 390 -23.05 -0.32 -26.31
CA THR A 390 -24.15 -0.94 -25.60
C THR A 390 -25.25 0.11 -25.50
N ASN A 391 -26.52 -0.30 -25.50
CA ASN A 391 -27.65 0.61 -25.24
C ASN A 391 -27.71 1.09 -23.77
N LYS A 392 -26.62 0.90 -23.00
CA LYS A 392 -26.50 1.22 -21.59
C LYS A 392 -26.10 2.67 -21.41
N SER A 393 -26.70 3.34 -20.43
CA SER A 393 -26.26 4.68 -20.03
C SER A 393 -24.84 4.63 -19.43
N ALA A 394 -24.18 5.79 -19.34
CA ALA A 394 -22.85 5.86 -18.71
C ALA A 394 -22.86 5.34 -17.26
N GLU A 395 -23.95 5.61 -16.53
CA GLU A 395 -24.22 5.08 -15.20
C GLU A 395 -24.19 3.56 -15.17
N GLU A 396 -24.94 2.91 -16.06
CA GLU A 396 -25.06 1.45 -16.05
C GLU A 396 -23.74 0.77 -16.39
N LYS A 397 -22.96 1.36 -17.30
CA LYS A 397 -21.60 0.90 -17.61
C LYS A 397 -20.69 0.98 -16.38
N TRP A 398 -20.71 2.12 -15.67
CA TRP A 398 -19.89 2.30 -14.48
C TRP A 398 -20.34 1.43 -13.31
N ARG A 399 -21.65 1.24 -13.15
CA ARG A 399 -22.21 0.28 -12.21
C ARG A 399 -21.66 -1.11 -12.49
N ASP A 400 -21.68 -1.57 -13.73
CA ASP A 400 -21.17 -2.89 -14.09
C ASP A 400 -19.67 -3.03 -13.78
N ILE A 401 -18.86 -2.00 -14.09
CA ILE A 401 -17.41 -1.99 -13.82
C ILE A 401 -17.10 -1.96 -12.31
N LEU A 402 -17.85 -1.18 -11.53
CA LEU A 402 -17.62 -0.97 -10.08
C LEU A 402 -18.29 -2.05 -9.20
N GLN A 403 -19.33 -2.71 -9.72
CA GLN A 403 -20.04 -3.82 -9.06
C GLN A 403 -19.58 -5.19 -9.56
N GLN A 404 -18.76 -5.28 -10.62
CA GLN A 404 -18.16 -6.55 -11.03
C GLN A 404 -17.28 -7.12 -9.91
N GLN A 405 -17.87 -8.04 -9.15
CA GLN A 405 -17.15 -8.88 -8.19
C GLN A 405 -16.55 -10.05 -8.95
N ARG A 406 -15.52 -9.78 -9.76
CA ARG A 406 -14.80 -10.84 -10.47
C ARG A 406 -14.12 -11.72 -9.43
N LYS A 407 -14.36 -13.04 -9.49
CA LYS A 407 -13.60 -13.95 -8.64
C LYS A 407 -12.17 -14.04 -9.16
N PHE A 408 -11.23 -14.10 -8.23
CA PHE A 408 -9.81 -14.27 -8.58
C PHE A 408 -9.59 -15.53 -9.43
N SER A 409 -10.34 -16.60 -9.11
CA SER A 409 -10.34 -17.89 -9.80
C SER A 409 -10.94 -17.89 -11.20
N GLU A 410 -11.91 -17.01 -11.46
CA GLU A 410 -12.52 -16.86 -12.78
C GLU A 410 -11.61 -16.08 -13.75
N MET A 411 -10.68 -15.29 -13.22
CA MET A 411 -9.80 -14.47 -14.04
C MET A 411 -8.48 -15.16 -14.40
N ILE A 412 -7.96 -16.03 -13.53
CA ILE A 412 -6.59 -16.52 -13.63
C ILE A 412 -6.48 -17.91 -13.01
N GLN A 413 -5.70 -18.81 -13.62
CA GLN A 413 -5.22 -19.99 -12.92
C GLN A 413 -4.32 -19.58 -11.75
N TYR A 414 -4.38 -20.25 -10.61
CA TYR A 414 -3.64 -19.79 -9.43
C TYR A 414 -3.12 -20.91 -8.55
N PHE A 415 -2.16 -20.55 -7.71
CA PHE A 415 -1.69 -21.34 -6.59
C PHE A 415 -1.68 -20.48 -5.33
N SER A 416 -1.65 -21.10 -4.16
CA SER A 416 -1.56 -20.37 -2.89
C SER A 416 -0.21 -20.58 -2.23
N VAL A 417 0.27 -19.55 -1.56
CA VAL A 417 1.43 -19.60 -0.66
C VAL A 417 0.90 -19.33 0.74
N VAL A 418 1.24 -20.17 1.71
CA VAL A 418 0.81 -20.04 3.10
C VAL A 418 2.02 -20.10 4.01
N CYS A 419 2.17 -19.09 4.87
CA CYS A 419 3.13 -19.10 5.95
C CYS A 419 2.42 -19.47 7.26
N PHE A 420 3.07 -20.27 8.08
CA PHE A 420 2.64 -20.63 9.43
C PHE A 420 3.70 -20.19 10.42
N ALA A 421 3.26 -19.72 11.58
CA ALA A 421 4.08 -19.38 12.73
C ALA A 421 3.41 -19.87 14.02
N SER A 422 4.20 -20.13 15.07
CA SER A 422 3.73 -20.60 16.37
C SER A 422 2.98 -19.55 17.19
N ASP A 423 3.22 -18.28 16.91
CA ASP A 423 2.71 -17.14 17.67
C ASP A 423 2.59 -15.90 16.76
N TRP A 424 1.95 -14.86 17.30
CA TRP A 424 1.52 -13.70 16.52
C TRP A 424 2.71 -12.82 16.09
N ASP A 425 3.65 -12.59 17.00
CA ASP A 425 4.86 -11.80 16.73
C ASP A 425 5.71 -12.46 15.64
N LEU A 426 5.91 -13.77 15.74
CA LEU A 426 6.64 -14.55 14.74
C LEU A 426 5.89 -14.62 13.41
N SER A 427 4.56 -14.64 13.42
CA SER A 427 3.75 -14.54 12.20
C SER A 427 3.98 -13.20 11.52
N GLU A 428 3.89 -12.08 12.25
CA GLU A 428 4.11 -10.75 11.70
C GLU A 428 5.55 -10.54 11.19
N GLU A 429 6.55 -11.15 11.84
CA GLU A 429 7.94 -11.16 11.38
C GLU A 429 8.13 -12.01 10.12
N PHE A 430 7.83 -13.30 10.20
CA PHE A 430 8.09 -14.25 9.14
C PHE A 430 7.18 -14.06 7.94
N CYS A 431 5.87 -13.97 8.15
CA CYS A 431 4.91 -13.74 7.05
C CYS A 431 5.08 -12.35 6.43
N GLY A 432 5.48 -11.34 7.21
CA GLY A 432 5.90 -10.04 6.69
C GLY A 432 7.11 -10.18 5.76
N PHE A 433 8.13 -10.93 6.18
CA PHE A 433 9.30 -11.23 5.34
C PHE A 433 8.90 -11.96 4.05
N VAL A 434 8.06 -12.99 4.14
CA VAL A 434 7.52 -13.74 2.99
C VAL A 434 6.84 -12.78 2.01
N SER A 435 5.96 -11.90 2.47
CA SER A 435 5.24 -10.94 1.61
C SER A 435 6.20 -10.04 0.81
N THR A 436 7.27 -9.55 1.43
CA THR A 436 8.25 -8.67 0.76
C THR A 436 9.12 -9.42 -0.25
N ARG A 437 9.39 -10.71 0.00
CA ARG A 437 10.20 -11.56 -0.89
C ARG A 437 9.42 -12.13 -2.03
N LEU A 438 8.13 -12.46 -1.84
CA LEU A 438 7.25 -12.92 -2.91
C LEU A 438 7.36 -12.00 -4.13
N ARG A 439 7.20 -10.68 -3.96
CA ARG A 439 7.36 -9.71 -5.07
C ARG A 439 8.66 -9.89 -5.87
N ASN A 440 9.79 -10.06 -5.18
CA ASN A 440 11.10 -10.18 -5.83
C ASN A 440 11.28 -11.55 -6.50
N GLN A 441 10.81 -12.62 -5.87
CA GLN A 441 10.92 -13.98 -6.40
C GLN A 441 10.02 -14.19 -7.61
N LEU A 442 8.82 -13.63 -7.57
CA LEU A 442 7.86 -13.63 -8.66
C LEU A 442 8.36 -12.82 -9.89
N LEU A 443 9.32 -11.91 -9.70
CA LEU A 443 10.00 -11.23 -10.80
C LEU A 443 11.01 -12.14 -11.50
N ILE A 444 11.77 -12.93 -10.73
CA ILE A 444 12.89 -13.74 -11.20
C ILE A 444 12.41 -15.01 -11.92
N SER A 445 11.28 -15.58 -11.50
CA SER A 445 10.80 -16.82 -12.10
C SER A 445 10.39 -16.63 -13.57
N SER A 446 10.60 -17.68 -14.37
CA SER A 446 10.25 -17.78 -15.81
C SER A 446 8.75 -17.74 -16.09
N THR A 447 7.93 -17.50 -15.06
CA THR A 447 6.48 -17.49 -15.12
C THR A 447 5.98 -16.06 -15.25
N ASN A 448 5.11 -15.81 -16.23
CA ASN A 448 4.27 -14.61 -16.25
C ASN A 448 3.33 -14.71 -15.05
N LEU A 449 3.74 -14.11 -13.95
CA LEU A 449 3.02 -14.16 -12.69
C LEU A 449 2.01 -13.04 -12.66
N CYS A 450 0.76 -13.46 -12.47
CA CYS A 450 -0.44 -12.73 -12.75
C CYS A 450 -1.18 -12.51 -11.44
N HIS A 451 -1.08 -11.31 -10.87
CA HIS A 451 -1.82 -10.86 -9.69
C HIS A 451 -1.52 -11.64 -8.39
N VAL A 452 -1.38 -10.90 -7.30
CA VAL A 452 -1.22 -11.49 -5.97
C VAL A 452 -2.30 -10.90 -5.06
N ARG A 453 -3.06 -11.78 -4.39
CA ARG A 453 -4.09 -11.39 -3.42
C ARG A 453 -3.73 -11.96 -2.06
N THR A 454 -3.56 -11.11 -1.06
CA THR A 454 -3.43 -11.54 0.33
C THR A 454 -4.80 -11.94 0.89
N LEU A 455 -4.87 -13.09 1.55
CA LEU A 455 -6.03 -13.56 2.31
C LEU A 455 -5.79 -13.21 3.78
N ARG A 456 -6.81 -12.67 4.46
CA ARG A 456 -6.70 -12.24 5.87
C ARG A 456 -6.74 -13.42 6.83
N GLU A 457 -7.43 -14.49 6.44
CA GLU A 457 -7.53 -15.73 7.20
C GLU A 457 -7.00 -16.90 6.39
N CYS A 458 -6.46 -17.90 7.08
CA CYS A 458 -6.09 -19.15 6.45
C CYS A 458 -7.34 -19.95 6.11
N PRO A 459 -7.49 -20.38 4.85
CA PRO A 459 -8.63 -21.20 4.47
C PRO A 459 -8.65 -22.49 5.32
N LYS A 460 -9.71 -22.69 6.11
CA LYS A 460 -9.88 -23.84 7.02
C LYS A 460 -9.56 -25.17 6.32
N ARG A 461 -9.91 -25.33 5.04
CA ARG A 461 -9.61 -26.54 4.23
C ARG A 461 -8.14 -26.70 3.82
N ILE A 462 -7.38 -25.63 3.57
CA ILE A 462 -5.92 -25.74 3.32
C ILE A 462 -5.24 -26.31 4.57
N VAL A 463 -5.73 -25.92 5.75
CA VAL A 463 -5.28 -26.44 7.04
C VAL A 463 -5.75 -27.89 7.26
N GLN A 464 -6.99 -28.24 6.89
CA GLN A 464 -7.56 -29.59 7.06
C GLN A 464 -6.96 -30.65 6.11
N ASN A 465 -6.64 -30.31 4.86
CA ASN A 465 -6.03 -31.24 3.88
C ASN A 465 -4.64 -31.74 4.31
N TYR A 466 -3.99 -31.07 5.25
CA TYR A 466 -2.75 -31.51 5.90
C TYR A 466 -3.06 -31.96 7.33
N GLY A 467 -3.58 -33.17 7.47
CA GLY A 467 -3.96 -33.78 8.75
C GLY A 467 -2.90 -33.63 9.85
N GLU A 468 -3.40 -33.40 11.08
CA GLU A 468 -2.76 -33.47 12.42
C GLU A 468 -1.39 -32.82 12.68
N LYS A 469 -0.64 -32.34 11.68
CA LYS A 469 0.74 -31.81 11.86
C LYS A 469 0.86 -30.28 11.93
N ILE A 470 -0.26 -29.57 11.88
CA ILE A 470 -0.32 -28.12 12.14
C ILE A 470 -0.75 -27.96 13.60
N PRO A 471 0.06 -27.34 14.47
CA PRO A 471 -0.35 -27.06 15.85
C PRO A 471 -1.70 -26.33 15.85
N LYS A 472 -2.66 -26.77 16.69
CA LYS A 472 -4.01 -26.19 16.79
C LYS A 472 -4.03 -24.67 17.05
N GLN A 473 -2.90 -24.07 17.45
CA GLN A 473 -2.73 -22.65 17.76
C GLN A 473 -1.82 -21.90 16.76
N SER A 474 -1.52 -22.48 15.59
CA SER A 474 -0.65 -21.82 14.60
C SER A 474 -1.34 -20.62 13.97
N ILE A 475 -0.65 -19.48 13.92
CA ILE A 475 -1.12 -18.29 13.21
C ILE A 475 -0.54 -18.35 11.80
N CYS A 476 -1.35 -18.04 10.80
CA CYS A 476 -0.93 -18.15 9.43
C CYS A 476 -1.48 -17.03 8.56
N LYS A 477 -0.76 -16.71 7.48
CA LYS A 477 -1.19 -15.80 6.42
C LYS A 477 -1.03 -16.49 5.09
N SER A 478 -1.87 -16.12 4.13
CA SER A 478 -1.85 -16.73 2.80
C SER A 478 -1.96 -15.73 1.67
N TRP A 479 -1.40 -16.08 0.53
CA TRP A 479 -1.43 -15.31 -0.71
C TRP A 479 -1.88 -16.21 -1.85
N LEU A 480 -2.84 -15.75 -2.64
CA LEU A 480 -3.17 -16.34 -3.94
C LEU A 480 -2.33 -15.67 -5.00
N ILE A 481 -1.70 -16.47 -5.84
CA ILE A 481 -0.79 -16.03 -6.89
C ILE A 481 -1.31 -16.61 -8.19
N GLY A 482 -1.76 -15.74 -9.10
CA GLY A 482 -2.21 -16.18 -10.40
C GLY A 482 -1.04 -16.40 -11.36
N MET A 483 -1.28 -17.22 -12.37
CA MET A 483 -0.33 -17.63 -13.40
C MET A 483 -1.01 -17.51 -14.76
N ASP A 484 -0.26 -16.99 -15.73
CA ASP A 484 -0.71 -16.98 -17.12
C ASP A 484 -0.77 -18.42 -17.66
N GLU A 485 -1.88 -18.77 -18.31
CA GLU A 485 -2.03 -20.04 -19.02
C GLU A 485 -1.04 -20.05 -20.19
N GLN A 486 0.08 -20.74 -20.03
CA GLN A 486 0.83 -21.18 -21.20
C GLN A 486 0.04 -22.32 -21.84
N ASN A 487 -0.85 -21.98 -22.77
CA ASN A 487 -1.80 -22.87 -23.46
C ASN A 487 -1.18 -24.09 -24.18
N ASN A 488 0.13 -24.29 -24.14
CA ASN A 488 0.84 -25.33 -24.90
C ASN A 488 1.73 -26.28 -24.06
N LEU A 489 1.67 -26.27 -22.73
CA LEU A 489 2.45 -27.22 -21.92
C LEU A 489 1.65 -28.49 -21.61
N GLY A 490 2.22 -29.66 -21.92
CA GLY A 490 1.71 -30.96 -21.46
C GLY A 490 1.71 -31.11 -19.94
N ASN A 491 0.91 -32.04 -19.40
CA ASN A 491 0.71 -32.21 -17.94
C ASN A 491 2.02 -32.47 -17.18
N GLU A 492 2.92 -33.30 -17.70
CA GLU A 492 4.23 -33.57 -17.07
C GLU A 492 5.11 -32.31 -16.97
N SER A 493 5.09 -31.46 -18.01
CA SER A 493 5.82 -30.20 -18.01
C SER A 493 5.24 -29.18 -17.02
N LYS A 494 3.92 -29.22 -16.77
CA LYS A 494 3.27 -28.40 -15.74
C LYS A 494 3.67 -28.86 -14.34
N GLU A 495 3.69 -30.16 -14.06
CA GLU A 495 4.12 -30.70 -12.76
C GLU A 495 5.60 -30.45 -12.48
N MET A 496 6.47 -30.59 -13.47
CA MET A 496 7.90 -30.25 -13.32
C MET A 496 8.10 -28.76 -13.05
N ARG A 497 7.37 -27.88 -13.77
CA ARG A 497 7.36 -26.43 -13.52
C ARG A 497 6.91 -26.09 -12.10
N ASN A 498 5.83 -26.70 -11.62
CA ASN A 498 5.31 -26.46 -10.27
C ASN A 498 6.31 -26.90 -9.20
N ARG A 499 6.93 -28.08 -9.35
CA ARG A 499 7.99 -28.54 -8.42
C ARG A 499 9.21 -27.64 -8.41
N ASN A 500 9.61 -27.09 -9.56
CA ASN A 500 10.73 -26.15 -9.63
C ASN A 500 10.39 -24.82 -8.94
N LEU A 501 9.20 -24.27 -9.18
CA LEU A 501 8.73 -23.06 -8.51
C LEU A 501 8.63 -23.24 -6.99
N GLU A 502 8.15 -24.40 -6.54
CA GLU A 502 8.07 -24.70 -5.11
C GLU A 502 9.44 -24.67 -4.45
N LYS A 503 10.42 -25.37 -5.05
CA LYS A 503 11.80 -25.39 -4.57
C LYS A 503 12.44 -24.01 -4.59
N GLU A 504 12.28 -23.26 -5.69
CA GLU A 504 12.84 -21.91 -5.81
C GLU A 504 12.29 -20.96 -4.73
N LEU A 505 10.96 -20.96 -4.53
CA LEU A 505 10.32 -20.10 -3.54
C LEU A 505 10.68 -20.52 -2.11
N ASP A 506 10.63 -21.82 -1.78
CA ASP A 506 10.97 -22.31 -0.45
C ASP A 506 12.45 -22.06 -0.12
N GLU A 507 13.37 -22.45 -1.01
CA GLU A 507 14.80 -22.25 -0.81
C GLU A 507 15.15 -20.77 -0.69
N GLN A 508 14.65 -19.90 -1.58
CA GLN A 508 15.04 -18.49 -1.55
C GLN A 508 14.41 -17.73 -0.38
N ILE A 509 13.15 -18.00 -0.04
CA ILE A 509 12.45 -17.29 1.05
C ILE A 509 12.91 -17.82 2.40
N VAL A 510 12.90 -19.14 2.63
CA VAL A 510 13.28 -19.72 3.93
C VAL A 510 14.76 -19.54 4.20
N ASN A 511 15.65 -19.78 3.21
CA ASN A 511 17.08 -19.54 3.43
C ASN A 511 17.39 -18.04 3.55
N GLY A 512 16.67 -17.18 2.84
CA GLY A 512 16.75 -15.74 2.99
C GLY A 512 16.41 -15.29 4.41
N TYR A 513 15.33 -15.82 4.98
CA TYR A 513 14.93 -15.54 6.36
C TYR A 513 15.94 -16.07 7.38
N LYS A 514 16.41 -17.31 7.20
CA LYS A 514 17.47 -17.88 8.06
C LYS A 514 18.77 -17.06 8.03
N LYS A 515 19.16 -16.53 6.85
CA LYS A 515 20.32 -15.62 6.73
C LYS A 515 20.09 -14.30 7.47
N MET A 516 18.89 -13.74 7.41
CA MET A 516 18.51 -12.55 8.18
C MET A 516 18.63 -12.81 9.69
N LEU A 517 18.10 -13.94 10.17
CA LEU A 517 18.19 -14.32 11.59
C LEU A 517 19.64 -14.57 12.04
N LYS A 518 20.50 -15.17 11.22
CA LYS A 518 21.92 -15.42 11.57
C LYS A 518 22.74 -14.15 11.78
N LYS A 519 22.33 -13.00 11.23
CA LYS A 519 22.95 -11.70 11.52
C LYS A 519 22.59 -11.17 12.91
N ASN A 520 21.52 -11.68 13.53
CA ASN A 520 21.07 -11.36 14.88
C ASN A 520 21.31 -12.59 15.78
N SER A 521 22.54 -12.71 16.28
CA SER A 521 23.21 -13.94 16.74
C SER A 521 22.53 -14.80 17.82
N GLU A 522 21.47 -14.36 18.49
CA GLU A 522 20.81 -15.11 19.59
C GLU A 522 19.50 -15.83 19.20
N LYS A 523 18.79 -15.42 18.13
CA LYS A 523 17.43 -15.91 17.81
C LYS A 523 17.36 -17.02 16.74
N ALA A 524 18.48 -17.36 16.08
CA ALA A 524 18.45 -18.08 14.81
C ALA A 524 18.11 -19.59 14.90
N GLN A 525 18.48 -20.30 15.98
CA GLN A 525 18.18 -21.72 16.13
C GLN A 525 16.77 -21.99 16.69
N LEU A 526 16.31 -21.17 17.64
CA LEU A 526 15.02 -21.34 18.36
C LEU A 526 13.78 -21.12 17.47
N ASN A 527 13.89 -20.26 16.45
CA ASN A 527 12.76 -19.87 15.59
C ASN A 527 12.54 -20.78 14.38
N SER A 528 13.53 -21.56 13.96
CA SER A 528 13.47 -22.35 12.73
C SER A 528 12.45 -23.51 12.75
N ALA A 529 12.20 -24.09 13.92
CA ALA A 529 11.18 -25.13 14.12
C ALA A 529 9.75 -24.56 14.28
N LYS A 530 9.64 -23.24 14.47
CA LYS A 530 8.41 -22.51 14.80
C LYS A 530 7.74 -21.84 13.60
N ILE A 531 8.39 -21.88 12.43
CA ILE A 531 7.87 -21.33 11.17
C ILE A 531 7.81 -22.41 10.09
N LYS A 532 6.81 -22.32 9.20
CA LYS A 532 6.72 -23.15 8.00
C LYS A 532 6.21 -22.32 6.81
N LEU A 533 6.82 -22.46 5.65
CA LEU A 533 6.27 -21.98 4.38
C LEU A 533 5.73 -23.17 3.58
N ARG A 534 4.57 -23.01 2.96
CA ARG A 534 3.94 -24.03 2.13
C ARG A 534 3.36 -23.40 0.87
N ILE A 535 3.40 -24.15 -0.21
CA ILE A 535 2.91 -23.73 -1.52
C ILE A 535 1.93 -24.81 -1.97
N PHE A 536 0.70 -24.40 -2.27
CA PHE A 536 -0.36 -25.30 -2.70
C PHE A 536 -0.74 -24.96 -4.13
N PHE A 537 -0.36 -25.83 -5.06
CA PHE A 537 -0.85 -25.78 -6.43
C PHE A 537 -2.22 -26.44 -6.47
N GLN A 538 -3.22 -25.75 -7.03
CA GLN A 538 -4.51 -26.37 -7.28
C GLN A 538 -4.33 -27.38 -8.42
N LYS A 539 -4.57 -28.66 -8.15
CA LYS A 539 -4.60 -29.70 -9.18
C LYS A 539 -5.80 -29.40 -10.09
N ILE A 540 -5.55 -29.17 -11.37
CA ILE A 540 -6.60 -29.00 -12.39
C ILE A 540 -7.19 -30.39 -12.65
N GLU A 541 -8.02 -30.88 -11.74
CA GLU A 541 -8.85 -32.05 -11.99
C GLU A 541 -10.30 -31.63 -11.81
N ASN A 542 -11.04 -31.73 -12.92
CA ASN A 542 -12.47 -31.53 -13.02
C ASN A 542 -13.19 -32.31 -11.92
N GLU A 543 -13.67 -31.64 -10.87
CA GLU A 543 -14.84 -32.10 -10.12
C GLU A 543 -15.48 -30.99 -9.25
N ASN A 544 -16.76 -30.78 -9.53
CA ASN A 544 -17.58 -29.58 -9.34
C ASN A 544 -18.01 -29.23 -7.89
N LYS A 545 -17.31 -29.69 -6.86
CA LYS A 545 -17.62 -29.33 -5.45
C LYS A 545 -16.52 -28.50 -4.76
N ASN A 546 -15.26 -28.71 -5.11
CA ASN A 546 -14.12 -28.07 -4.43
C ASN A 546 -13.91 -26.60 -4.83
N LEU A 547 -14.33 -26.22 -6.04
CA LEU A 547 -14.30 -24.84 -6.52
C LEU A 547 -15.28 -23.94 -5.75
N LYS A 548 -16.49 -24.43 -5.46
CA LYS A 548 -17.57 -23.60 -4.91
C LYS A 548 -17.24 -22.95 -3.56
N GLU A 549 -16.66 -23.68 -2.60
CA GLU A 549 -16.39 -23.13 -1.26
C GLU A 549 -15.18 -22.16 -1.22
N MET A 550 -14.14 -22.42 -2.01
CA MET A 550 -12.98 -21.53 -2.07
C MET A 550 -13.30 -20.29 -2.92
N ASP A 551 -14.10 -20.46 -3.98
CA ASP A 551 -14.71 -19.37 -4.71
C ASP A 551 -15.67 -18.57 -3.83
N GLU A 552 -16.44 -19.22 -2.95
CA GLU A 552 -17.32 -18.58 -1.96
C GLU A 552 -16.50 -17.81 -0.91
N PHE A 553 -15.35 -18.33 -0.45
CA PHE A 553 -14.44 -17.62 0.46
C PHE A 553 -13.76 -16.40 -0.23
N ILE A 554 -13.23 -16.59 -1.43
CA ILE A 554 -12.66 -15.52 -2.27
C ILE A 554 -13.73 -14.46 -2.58
N TYR A 555 -14.98 -14.90 -2.78
CA TYR A 555 -16.15 -14.08 -3.03
C TYR A 555 -16.57 -13.30 -1.77
N LEU A 556 -16.66 -13.94 -0.61
CA LEU A 556 -16.98 -13.34 0.69
C LEU A 556 -15.93 -12.30 1.12
N GLU A 557 -14.64 -12.55 0.89
CA GLU A 557 -13.61 -11.50 1.08
C GLU A 557 -13.62 -10.41 -0.01
N SER A 558 -14.15 -10.70 -1.22
CA SER A 558 -14.26 -9.71 -2.31
C SER A 558 -15.45 -8.78 -2.15
N LYS A 559 -16.46 -9.24 -1.40
CA LYS A 559 -17.50 -8.38 -0.88
C LYS A 559 -16.86 -7.40 0.11
N PHE A 560 -17.07 -6.10 -0.12
CA PHE A 560 -16.94 -5.06 0.91
C PHE A 560 -18.07 -5.26 1.94
N VAL A 561 -18.03 -6.41 2.61
CA VAL A 561 -19.01 -6.81 3.60
C VAL A 561 -18.36 -6.57 4.95
N SER A 562 -19.11 -5.87 5.80
CA SER A 562 -18.68 -5.53 7.15
C SER A 562 -18.21 -6.79 7.88
N LYS A 563 -17.16 -6.66 8.70
CA LYS A 563 -16.66 -7.76 9.56
C LYS A 563 -17.78 -8.46 10.36
N GLU A 564 -18.87 -7.77 10.67
CA GLU A 564 -20.02 -8.29 11.42
C GLU A 564 -20.90 -9.25 10.62
N GLN A 565 -21.04 -9.04 9.31
CA GLN A 565 -21.79 -9.95 8.43
C GLN A 565 -21.03 -11.27 8.20
N LEU A 566 -19.71 -11.22 8.05
CA LEU A 566 -18.86 -12.43 7.98
C LEU A 566 -18.88 -13.24 9.30
N LYS A 567 -19.06 -12.56 10.44
CA LYS A 567 -19.24 -13.22 11.75
C LYS A 567 -20.62 -13.87 11.89
N LYS A 568 -21.69 -13.21 11.43
CA LYS A 568 -23.06 -13.75 11.48
C LYS A 568 -23.22 -15.00 10.60
N GLU A 569 -22.74 -14.96 9.36
CA GLU A 569 -22.88 -16.10 8.43
C GLU A 569 -22.08 -17.34 8.86
N ASN A 570 -20.97 -17.15 9.60
CA ASN A 570 -20.18 -18.26 10.13
C ASN A 570 -20.76 -18.86 11.43
N TRP A 571 -21.46 -18.07 12.25
CA TRP A 571 -22.05 -18.57 13.51
C TRP A 571 -23.34 -19.36 13.27
N GLU A 572 -24.17 -18.95 12.29
CA GLU A 572 -25.41 -19.66 11.95
C GLU A 572 -25.18 -21.04 11.29
N ARG A 573 -23.98 -21.31 10.76
CA ARG A 573 -23.59 -22.63 10.26
C ARG A 573 -23.08 -23.57 11.36
N GLU A 574 -22.44 -23.07 12.41
CA GLU A 574 -21.93 -23.89 13.52
C GLU A 574 -23.03 -24.26 14.55
N GLU A 575 -24.22 -23.64 14.51
CA GLU A 575 -25.37 -24.06 15.34
C GLU A 575 -26.27 -25.12 14.67
N ASN A 576 -26.04 -25.47 13.40
CA ASN A 576 -26.87 -26.44 12.65
C ASN A 576 -26.12 -27.73 12.22
N GLU A 577 -24.89 -27.94 12.68
CA GLU A 577 -24.14 -29.22 12.62
C GLU A 577 -23.87 -29.72 14.03
#